data_AF-Q4SIJ4-F1
#
_entry.id   AF-Q4SIJ4-F1
#
_cell.length_a   1.000
_cell.length_b   1.000
_cell.length_c   1.000
_cell.angle_alpha   90.00
_cell.angle_beta   90.00
_cell.angle_gamma   90.00
#
_symmetry.space_group_name_H-M   'P 1'
#
loop_
_entity.id
_entity.type
_entity.pdbx_description
1 polymer ?
#
loop_
_entity_poly.entity_id
_entity_poly.type
_entity_poly.pdbx_seq_one_letter_code
_entity_poly.pdbx_strand_id
1 'polypeptide(L)' 'DINECVSSPCLNGGTCVDEVNQFSCVCSKGWSGPTCQTPLPTCK' A
#
# COMPACT_ATOMS: atom_id res chain seq x y z
N ASP A 1 -16.18 -9.47 -8.17
CA ASP A 1 -15.11 -8.71 -7.50
C ASP A 1 -15.68 -7.56 -6.71
N ILE A 2 -15.21 -7.41 -5.48
CA ILE A 2 -15.37 -6.20 -4.69
C ILE A 2 -14.03 -5.46 -4.86
N ASN A 3 -14.06 -4.15 -5.12
CA ASN A 3 -12.82 -3.39 -5.27
C ASN A 3 -12.36 -2.94 -3.88
N GLU A 4 -11.37 -3.63 -3.31
CA GLU A 4 -10.86 -3.30 -1.98
C GLU A 4 -10.08 -1.97 -1.95
N CYS A 5 -9.67 -1.45 -3.11
CA CYS A 5 -9.02 -0.15 -3.25
C CYS A 5 -9.96 1.06 -3.08
N VAL A 6 -11.29 0.88 -3.12
CA VAL A 6 -12.26 1.98 -2.93
C VAL A 6 -12.09 2.66 -1.56
N SER A 7 -11.70 1.90 -0.54
CA SER A 7 -11.45 2.42 0.81
C SER A 7 -10.12 3.17 0.94
N SER A 8 -9.33 3.28 -0.14
CA SER A 8 -7.98 3.84 -0.16
C SER A 8 -7.09 3.30 0.96
N PRO A 9 -6.88 1.97 1.04
CA PRO A 9 -6.17 1.37 2.16
C PRO A 9 -4.68 1.73 2.21
N CYS A 10 -4.06 2.09 1.08
CA CYS A 10 -2.64 2.42 1.00
C CYS A 10 -2.36 3.86 1.46
N LEU A 11 -1.44 4.00 2.43
CA LEU A 11 -1.05 5.27 3.03
C LEU A 11 0.24 5.83 2.41
N ASN A 12 0.58 7.07 2.76
CA ASN A 12 1.87 7.70 2.44
C ASN A 12 2.25 7.71 0.95
N GLY A 13 1.26 7.89 0.07
CA GLY A 13 1.46 7.86 -1.37
C GLY A 13 1.72 6.46 -1.94
N GLY A 14 1.28 5.41 -1.24
CA GLY A 14 1.20 4.07 -1.81
C GLY A 14 0.09 3.96 -2.86
N THR A 15 0.34 3.19 -3.91
CA THR A 15 -0.66 2.90 -4.96
C THR A 15 -1.36 1.58 -4.64
N CYS A 16 -2.69 1.62 -4.59
CA CYS A 16 -3.48 0.41 -4.38
C CYS A 16 -3.66 -0.37 -5.68
N VAL A 17 -3.45 -1.67 -5.60
CA VAL A 17 -3.65 -2.63 -6.69
C VAL A 17 -4.71 -3.62 -6.23
N ASP A 18 -5.82 -3.64 -6.98
CA ASP A 18 -6.92 -4.57 -6.79
C ASP A 18 -6.49 -5.95 -7.31
N GLU A 19 -6.58 -6.97 -6.45
CA GLU A 19 -6.27 -8.37 -6.77
C GLU A 19 -7.49 -9.25 -6.51
N VAL A 20 -7.44 -10.53 -6.89
CA VAL A 20 -8.58 -11.42 -6.74
C VAL A 20 -8.79 -11.76 -5.25
N ASN A 21 -9.85 -11.18 -4.65
CA ASN A 21 -10.22 -11.26 -3.22
C ASN A 21 -9.26 -10.57 -2.22
N GLN A 22 -8.38 -9.70 -2.69
CA GLN A 22 -7.48 -8.94 -1.80
C GLN A 22 -6.99 -7.67 -2.50
N PHE A 23 -6.37 -6.78 -1.73
CA PHE A 23 -5.59 -5.68 -2.29
C PHE A 23 -4.10 -5.84 -1.96
N SER A 24 -3.28 -5.27 -2.83
CA SER A 24 -1.85 -5.10 -2.62
C SER A 24 -1.47 -3.62 -2.72
N CYS A 25 -0.64 -3.13 -1.81
CA CYS A 25 -0.14 -1.75 -1.84
C CYS A 25 1.28 -1.68 -2.38
N VAL A 26 1.49 -0.91 -3.44
CA VAL A 26 2.81 -0.54 -3.94
C VAL A 26 3.28 0.71 -3.21
N CYS A 27 4.20 0.53 -2.26
CA CYS A 27 4.67 1.61 -1.41
C CYS A 27 5.69 2.53 -2.10
N SER A 28 5.56 3.82 -1.82
CA SER A 28 6.56 4.82 -2.19
C SER A 28 7.88 4.59 -1.44
N LYS A 29 8.99 5.08 -2.02
CA LYS A 29 10.32 4.93 -1.43
C LYS A 29 10.35 5.50 -0.01
N GLY A 30 10.79 4.68 0.94
CA GLY A 30 10.80 5.06 2.36
C GLY A 30 9.60 4.57 3.17
N TRP A 31 8.70 3.77 2.58
CA TRP A 31 7.56 3.16 3.27
C TRP A 31 7.44 1.65 3.00
N SER A 32 6.94 0.91 3.97
CA SER A 32 6.67 -0.53 3.92
C SER A 32 5.47 -0.90 4.77
N GLY A 33 5.15 -2.19 4.76
CA GLY A 33 3.98 -2.76 5.41
C GLY A 33 2.82 -2.97 4.43
N PRO A 34 1.77 -3.72 4.83
CA PRO A 34 0.64 -4.07 3.98
C PRO A 34 -0.09 -2.86 3.39
N THR A 35 -0.06 -1.73 4.10
CA THR A 35 -0.72 -0.48 3.70
C THR A 35 0.26 0.69 3.62
N CYS A 36 1.56 0.42 3.50
CA CYS A 36 2.60 1.46 3.48
C CYS A 36 2.58 2.37 4.71
N GLN A 37 2.12 1.84 5.85
CA GLN A 37 1.99 2.59 7.11
C GLN A 37 3.32 2.73 7.86
N THR A 38 4.29 1.86 7.56
CA THR A 38 5.55 1.80 8.29
C THR A 38 6.63 2.55 7.52
N PRO A 39 7.30 3.55 8.11
CA PRO A 39 8.45 4.18 7.46
C PRO A 39 9.59 3.15 7.40
N LEU A 40 10.11 2.90 6.20
CA LEU A 40 11.33 2.14 6.03
C LEU A 40 12.50 2.95 6.60
N PRO A 41 13.45 2.31 7.28
CA PRO A 41 14.73 2.95 7.56
C PRO A 41 15.35 3.27 6.20
N THR A 42 15.33 4.54 5.82
CA THR A 42 16.06 5.00 4.65
C THR A 42 17.51 4.57 4.87
N CYS A 43 18.07 3.75 3.98
CA CYS A 43 19.49 3.46 3.99
C CYS A 43 20.21 4.82 3.97
N LYS A 44 20.73 5.20 5.14
CA LYS A 44 21.49 6.43 5.37
C LYS A 44 22.83 6.37 4.66
#